data_AF-A0A316RIS2-F1
#
_entry.id   AF-A0A316RIS2-F1
#
_cell.length_a   1.000
_cell.length_b   1.000
_cell.length_c   1.000
_cell.angle_alpha   90.00
_cell.angle_beta   90.00
_cell.angle_gamma   90.00
#
_symmetry.space_group_name_H-M   'P 1'
#
loop_
_entity.id
_entity.type
_entity.pdbx_description
1 polymer ?
#
loop_
_entity_poly.entity_id
_entity_poly.type
_entity_poly.pdbx_seq_one_letter_code
_entity_poly.pdbx_strand_id
1 'polypeptide(L)'
;MGLTQKSIEMTDNVPKCDTFVAYDISPTFYIYAGREPDYRFFATQDWAIENGPSLRQKVVDCYRSDLAEWILVYQYGQSNIKGVLDENYELYRYDEKYDLSLFKRK
;
A
#
# COMPACT_ATOMS: atom_id res chain seq x y z
N MET A 1 0.75 17.45 2.55
CA MET A 1 1.16 17.17 3.95
C MET A 1 0.17 16.29 4.71
N GLY A 2 -1.14 16.52 4.63
CA GLY A 2 -2.14 15.77 5.43
C GLY A 2 -2.14 14.24 5.23
N LEU A 3 -2.09 13.76 3.98
CA LEU A 3 -2.13 12.32 3.68
C LEU A 3 -0.94 11.58 4.29
N THR A 4 0.29 12.07 4.09
CA THR A 4 1.51 11.45 4.63
C THR A 4 1.49 11.36 6.16
N GLN A 5 1.09 12.44 6.84
CA GLN A 5 0.97 12.45 8.30
C GLN A 5 -0.05 11.39 8.76
N LYS A 6 -1.19 11.32 8.09
CA LYS A 6 -2.22 10.35 8.41
C LYS A 6 -1.77 8.90 8.14
N SER A 7 -1.02 8.66 7.08
CA SER A 7 -0.43 7.35 6.78
C SER A 7 0.50 6.86 7.91
N ILE A 8 1.25 7.77 8.53
CA ILE A 8 2.09 7.46 9.70
C ILE A 8 1.19 7.05 10.87
N GLU A 9 0.21 7.89 11.23
CA GLU A 9 -0.75 7.60 12.32
C GLU A 9 -1.49 6.26 12.13
N MET A 10 -1.87 5.94 10.88
CA MET A 10 -2.52 4.68 10.53
C MET A 10 -1.63 3.46 10.81
N THR A 11 -0.31 3.63 10.74
CA THR A 11 0.69 2.54 10.78
C THR A 11 1.54 2.53 12.05
N ASP A 12 1.29 3.41 13.02
CA ASP A 12 2.06 3.52 14.27
C ASP A 12 2.14 2.22 15.09
N ASN A 13 1.16 1.32 14.95
CA ASN A 13 1.13 0.04 15.67
C ASN A 13 1.65 -1.15 14.84
N VAL A 14 2.09 -0.91 13.60
CA VAL A 14 2.62 -1.98 12.76
C VAL A 14 4.06 -2.28 13.20
N PRO A 15 4.40 -3.53 13.56
CA PRO A 15 5.76 -3.91 14.00
C PRO A 15 6.79 -3.67 12.89
N LYS A 16 7.92 -3.01 13.20
CA LYS A 16 8.95 -2.67 12.20
C LYS A 16 9.68 -3.86 11.58
N CYS A 17 9.59 -5.03 12.22
CA CYS A 17 10.12 -6.29 11.71
C CYS A 17 9.20 -6.98 10.69
N ASP A 18 7.93 -6.58 10.61
CA ASP A 18 6.97 -7.14 9.67
C ASP A 18 7.14 -6.49 8.29
N THR A 19 7.02 -7.30 7.24
CA THR A 19 7.05 -6.83 5.86
C THR A 19 5.88 -5.90 5.58
N PHE A 20 6.16 -4.78 4.93
CA PHE A 20 5.24 -3.68 4.73
C PHE A 20 5.42 -3.01 3.37
N VAL A 21 4.30 -2.71 2.71
CA VAL A 21 4.29 -1.84 1.54
C VAL A 21 3.12 -0.86 1.55
N ALA A 22 3.34 0.35 1.04
CA ALA A 22 2.32 1.34 0.79
C ALA A 22 1.98 1.37 -0.71
N TYR A 23 0.68 1.33 -1.03
CA TYR A 23 0.15 1.40 -2.38
C TYR A 23 -0.45 2.78 -2.65
N ASP A 24 0.04 3.42 -3.71
CA ASP A 24 -0.36 4.75 -4.18
C ASP A 24 -0.24 5.85 -3.11
N ILE A 25 0.79 5.74 -2.28
CA ILE A 25 1.15 6.72 -1.26
C ILE A 25 2.52 7.30 -1.59
N SER A 26 2.71 8.58 -1.30
CA SER A 26 3.99 9.26 -1.51
C SER A 26 5.15 8.51 -0.84
N PRO A 27 6.25 8.21 -1.53
CA PRO A 27 7.42 7.52 -0.96
C PRO A 27 8.05 8.23 0.25
N THR A 28 7.82 9.55 0.38
CA THR A 28 8.25 10.31 1.56
C THR A 28 7.68 9.76 2.88
N PHE A 29 6.55 9.04 2.82
CA PHE A 29 6.01 8.30 3.97
C PHE A 29 7.07 7.38 4.61
N TYR A 30 7.81 6.61 3.81
CA TYR A 30 8.81 5.67 4.30
C TYR A 30 9.94 6.36 5.07
N ILE A 31 10.37 7.52 4.58
CA ILE A 31 11.41 8.34 5.22
C ILE A 31 10.93 8.78 6.61
N TYR A 32 9.71 9.32 6.71
CA TYR A 32 9.18 9.82 7.98
C TYR A 32 8.75 8.72 8.95
N ALA A 33 8.28 7.57 8.45
CA ALA A 33 7.97 6.40 9.27
C ALA A 33 9.23 5.66 9.74
N GLY A 34 10.40 5.97 9.16
CA GLY A 34 11.65 5.26 9.39
C GLY A 34 11.52 3.78 9.08
N ARG A 35 11.04 3.47 7.87
CA ARG A 35 10.80 2.13 7.33
C ARG A 35 11.27 2.07 5.88
N GLU A 36 11.66 0.89 5.42
CA GLU A 36 11.97 0.63 4.01
C GLU A 36 10.78 -0.07 3.33
N PRO A 37 10.56 0.16 2.03
CA PRO A 37 9.58 -0.60 1.25
C PRO A 37 10.07 -2.02 0.97
N ASP A 38 9.24 -3.03 1.21
CA ASP A 38 9.59 -4.43 0.90
C ASP A 38 9.39 -4.81 -0.57
N TYR A 39 8.67 -4.00 -1.35
CA TYR A 39 8.33 -4.30 -2.74
C TYR A 39 9.07 -3.40 -3.72
N ARG A 40 9.31 -3.91 -4.93
CA ARG A 40 9.86 -3.13 -6.05
C ARG A 40 8.92 -1.99 -6.47
N PHE A 41 7.62 -2.23 -6.51
CA PHE A 41 6.61 -1.26 -6.93
C PHE A 41 5.98 -0.59 -5.70
N PHE A 42 6.67 0.38 -5.10
CA PHE A 42 6.26 1.05 -3.86
C PHE A 42 5.93 2.54 -4.03
N ALA A 43 6.03 3.07 -5.25
CA ALA A 43 5.91 4.50 -5.54
C ALA A 43 5.02 4.75 -6.76
N THR A 44 4.05 5.67 -6.62
CA THR A 44 3.24 6.23 -7.72
C THR A 44 2.67 5.15 -8.66
N GLN A 45 2.15 4.06 -8.11
CA GLN A 45 1.81 2.86 -8.84
C GLN A 45 0.69 3.12 -9.85
N ASP A 46 -0.39 3.79 -9.46
CA ASP A 46 -1.53 4.00 -10.35
C ASP A 46 -1.18 5.00 -11.46
N TRP A 47 -0.48 6.09 -11.14
CA TRP A 47 0.06 7.01 -12.14
C TRP A 47 0.99 6.30 -13.14
N ALA A 48 1.88 5.41 -12.66
CA ALA A 48 2.78 4.64 -13.52
C ALA A 48 1.99 3.69 -14.43
N ILE A 49 0.93 3.06 -13.93
CA ILE A 49 0.04 2.19 -14.71
C ILE A 49 -0.70 2.98 -15.80
N GLU A 50 -1.22 4.17 -15.48
CA GLU A 50 -1.90 5.06 -16.43
C GLU A 50 -0.98 5.46 -17.60
N ASN A 51 0.28 5.75 -17.30
CA ASN A 51 1.28 6.16 -18.30
C ASN A 51 1.99 4.98 -18.98
N GLY A 52 1.77 3.76 -18.48
CA GLY A 52 2.37 2.54 -19.02
C GLY A 52 1.48 1.34 -18.74
N PRO A 53 0.45 1.06 -19.57
CA PRO A 53 -0.51 -0.01 -19.30
C PRO A 53 0.12 -1.41 -19.14
N SER A 54 1.27 -1.65 -19.78
CA SER A 54 2.04 -2.89 -19.62
C SER A 54 2.61 -3.10 -18.20
N LEU A 55 2.67 -2.04 -17.38
CA LEU A 55 3.08 -2.10 -15.98
C LEU A 55 1.99 -2.66 -15.08
N ARG A 56 0.70 -2.56 -15.46
CA ARG A 56 -0.41 -3.06 -14.64
C ARG A 56 -0.19 -4.50 -14.22
N GLN A 57 0.10 -5.38 -15.18
CA GLN A 57 0.31 -6.80 -14.90
C GLN A 57 1.51 -7.01 -13.98
N LYS A 58 2.62 -6.28 -14.20
CA LYS A 58 3.84 -6.39 -13.37
C LYS A 58 3.60 -5.95 -11.92
N VAL A 59 2.84 -4.88 -11.72
CA VAL A 59 2.46 -4.41 -10.39
C VAL A 59 1.57 -5.45 -9.72
N VAL A 60 0.50 -5.88 -10.37
CA VAL A 60 -0.44 -6.87 -9.81
C VAL A 60 0.29 -8.19 -9.48
N ASP A 61 1.16 -8.68 -10.36
CA ASP A 61 1.92 -9.91 -10.14
C ASP A 61 2.90 -9.80 -8.96
N CYS A 62 3.57 -8.64 -8.80
CA CYS A 62 4.42 -8.37 -7.63
C CYS A 62 3.60 -8.44 -6.34
N TYR A 63 2.44 -7.77 -6.30
CA TYR A 63 1.59 -7.76 -5.11
C TYR A 63 0.97 -9.13 -4.80
N ARG A 64 0.71 -9.93 -5.83
CA ARG A 64 0.21 -11.30 -5.67
C ARG A 64 1.29 -12.28 -5.21
N SER A 65 2.56 -12.06 -5.54
CA SER A 65 3.64 -13.02 -5.29
C SER A 65 4.36 -12.79 -3.96
N ASP A 66 4.67 -11.53 -3.63
CA ASP A 66 5.54 -11.21 -2.49
C ASP A 66 4.80 -11.30 -1.13
N LEU A 67 3.48 -11.09 -1.13
CA LEU A 67 2.55 -11.23 0.01
C LEU A 67 3.09 -10.67 1.35
N ALA A 68 3.40 -9.37 1.40
CA ALA A 68 3.76 -8.64 2.60
C ALA A 68 2.73 -8.86 3.72
N GLU A 69 3.17 -8.76 4.97
CA GLU A 69 2.30 -8.93 6.13
C GLU A 69 1.30 -7.77 6.24
N TRP A 70 1.73 -6.56 5.88
CA TRP A 70 0.92 -5.34 5.97
C TRP A 70 0.95 -4.54 4.69
N ILE A 71 -0.22 -4.04 4.27
CA ILE A 71 -0.34 -3.15 3.12
C ILE A 71 -1.19 -1.94 3.48
N LEU A 72 -0.63 -0.74 3.35
CA LEU A 72 -1.39 0.51 3.43
C LEU A 72 -1.79 0.95 2.03
N VAL A 73 -3.07 1.23 1.78
CA VAL A 73 -3.60 1.52 0.45
C VAL A 73 -4.36 2.84 0.48
N TYR A 74 -4.02 3.74 -0.43
CA TYR A 74 -4.85 4.91 -0.74
C TYR A 74 -5.87 4.56 -1.84
N GLN A 75 -7.12 5.00 -1.68
CA GLN A 75 -8.20 4.80 -2.65
C GLN A 75 -8.43 3.32 -3.01
N TYR A 76 -8.59 2.49 -1.98
CA TYR A 76 -8.74 1.03 -2.14
C TYR A 76 -9.80 0.64 -3.17
N GLY A 77 -10.95 1.35 -3.22
CA GLY A 77 -12.04 1.06 -4.15
C GLY A 77 -11.66 1.22 -5.64
N GLN A 78 -10.62 2.00 -5.95
CA GLN A 78 -10.12 2.25 -7.30
C GLN A 78 -8.78 1.57 -7.59
N SER A 79 -8.15 0.97 -6.56
CA SER A 79 -6.82 0.39 -6.68
C SER A 79 -6.76 -0.78 -7.67
N ASN A 80 -5.69 -0.84 -8.46
CA ASN A 80 -5.47 -1.94 -9.42
C ASN A 80 -5.17 -3.29 -8.72
N ILE A 81 -4.82 -3.28 -7.44
CA ILE A 81 -4.53 -4.47 -6.63
C ILE A 81 -5.72 -4.96 -5.80
N LYS A 82 -6.93 -4.36 -5.94
CA LYS A 82 -8.11 -4.71 -5.14
C LYS A 82 -8.39 -6.21 -5.08
N GLY A 83 -8.30 -6.91 -6.21
CA GLY A 83 -8.51 -8.37 -6.25
C GLY A 83 -7.52 -9.14 -5.36
N VAL A 84 -6.24 -8.73 -5.34
CA VAL A 84 -5.20 -9.36 -4.50
C VAL A 84 -5.49 -9.12 -3.02
N LEU A 85 -5.96 -7.93 -2.67
CA LEU A 85 -6.30 -7.56 -1.29
C LEU A 85 -7.51 -8.37 -0.79
N ASP A 86 -8.58 -8.44 -1.58
CA ASP A 86 -9.80 -9.18 -1.22
C ASP A 86 -9.53 -10.68 -1.01
N GLU A 87 -8.66 -11.25 -1.83
CA GLU A 87 -8.25 -12.66 -1.77
C GLU A 87 -7.41 -12.95 -0.51
N ASN A 88 -6.38 -12.15 -0.21
CA ASN A 88 -5.29 -12.55 0.69
C ASN A 88 -5.20 -11.74 2.00
N TYR A 89 -5.98 -10.68 2.14
CA TYR A 89 -5.86 -9.74 3.25
C TYR A 89 -7.21 -9.48 3.93
N GLU A 90 -7.14 -9.03 5.18
CA GLU A 90 -8.26 -8.53 5.96
C GLU A 90 -8.07 -7.03 6.20
N LEU A 91 -9.16 -6.27 6.15
CA LEU A 91 -9.15 -4.86 6.48
C LEU A 91 -8.95 -4.70 7.99
N TYR A 92 -7.82 -4.13 8.38
CA TYR A 92 -7.47 -3.93 9.78
C TYR A 92 -7.93 -2.56 10.29
N ARG A 93 -7.72 -1.50 9.49
CA ARG A 93 -8.17 -0.14 9.79
C ARG A 93 -8.57 0.60 8.52
N TYR A 94 -9.53 1.50 8.65
CA TYR A 94 -9.97 2.38 7.56
C TYR A 94 -10.14 3.81 8.09
N ASP A 95 -9.67 4.78 7.30
CA ASP A 95 -9.94 6.19 7.51
C ASP A 95 -10.71 6.75 6.31
N GLU A 96 -11.98 7.10 6.56
CA GLU A 96 -12.90 7.58 5.53
C GLU A 96 -12.52 8.95 4.96
N LYS A 97 -11.97 9.85 5.80
CA LYS A 97 -11.64 11.21 5.38
C LYS A 97 -10.53 11.23 4.32
N TYR A 98 -9.58 10.31 4.44
CA TYR A 98 -8.44 10.20 3.55
C TYR A 98 -8.52 9.01 2.60
N ASP A 99 -9.59 8.21 2.64
CA ASP A 99 -9.74 6.96 1.89
C ASP A 99 -8.48 6.08 2.00
N LEU A 100 -8.04 5.86 3.24
CA LEU A 100 -6.87 5.05 3.59
C LEU A 100 -7.29 3.75 4.25
N SER A 101 -6.85 2.64 3.68
CA SER A 101 -7.11 1.31 4.19
C SER A 101 -5.81 0.62 4.57
N LEU A 102 -5.68 0.21 5.83
CA LEU A 102 -4.59 -0.65 6.28
C LEU A 102 -5.08 -2.09 6.30
N PHE A 103 -4.40 -2.93 5.56
CA PHE A 103 -4.68 -4.36 5.42
C PHE A 103 -3.61 -5.18 6.15
N LYS A 104 -4.05 -6.30 6.73
CA LYS A 104 -3.19 -7.34 7.28
C LYS A 104 -3.40 -8.64 6.51
N ARG A 105 -2.33 -9.37 6.21
CA ARG A 105 -2.42 -10.68 5.55
C ARG A 105 -3.20 -11.68 6.43
N LYS A 106 -3.98 -12.54 5.79
CA LYS A 106 -4.75 -13.64 6.40
C LYS A 106 -3.84 -14.73 6.97
#